data_AF-A0A1V3TZJ7-F1
#
_entry.id   AF-A0A1V3TZJ7-F1
#
_cell.length_a   1.000
_cell.length_b   1.000
_cell.length_c   1.000
_cell.angle_alpha   90.00
_cell.angle_beta   90.00
_cell.angle_gamma   90.00
#
_symmetry.space_group_name_H-M   'P 1'
#
loop_
_entity.id
_entity.type
_entity.pdbx_description
1 polymer ?
#
loop_
_entity_poly.entity_id
_entity_poly.type
_entity_poly.pdbx_seq_one_letter_code
_entity_poly.pdbx_strand_id
1 'polypeptide(L)'
;MNMKKYQTIFTVALLLFFVSCSTKYNQRDAQKQRHGKWKETLYTGDGEMLATGRYKHGEKRGLWKYSYGDRLVETEKYRKNTAVVKSYHPNGRMSSKGQTRTDVTDTYRHWYAYGIWKYYDENGKLTEKPKDFSELAKEKTQDIEVMSNKELQENKKRIYQQMNGKTN
;
A
#
# COMPACT_ATOMS: atom_id res chain seq x y z
N MET A 1 -49.85 -33.24 -3.86
CA MET A 1 -48.39 -32.94 -3.81
C MET A 1 -48.21 -31.61 -3.07
N ASN A 2 -47.38 -31.56 -2.02
CA ASN A 2 -47.49 -30.50 -0.99
C ASN A 2 -46.76 -29.20 -1.42
N MET A 3 -47.50 -28.14 -1.75
CA MET A 3 -47.00 -26.86 -2.28
C MET A 3 -45.94 -26.19 -1.37
N LYS A 4 -46.03 -26.42 -0.06
CA LYS A 4 -45.03 -25.96 0.93
C LYS A 4 -43.64 -26.59 0.72
N LYS A 5 -43.56 -27.83 0.23
CA LYS A 5 -42.27 -28.50 -0.05
C LYS A 5 -41.53 -27.84 -1.22
N TYR A 6 -42.24 -27.45 -2.28
CA TYR A 6 -41.64 -26.75 -3.42
C TYR A 6 -41.23 -25.33 -3.08
N GLN A 7 -42.02 -24.63 -2.26
CA GLN A 7 -41.66 -23.30 -1.77
C GLN A 7 -40.40 -23.34 -0.90
N THR A 8 -40.23 -24.36 -0.05
CA THR A 8 -39.01 -24.56 0.75
C THR A 8 -37.80 -24.99 -0.11
N ILE A 9 -37.99 -25.85 -1.13
CA ILE A 9 -36.91 -26.22 -2.05
C ILE A 9 -36.46 -25.01 -2.89
N PHE A 10 -37.40 -24.18 -3.34
CA PHE A 10 -37.12 -22.99 -4.12
C PHE A 10 -36.39 -21.91 -3.30
N THR A 11 -36.75 -21.71 -2.02
CA THR A 11 -36.02 -20.79 -1.13
C THR A 11 -34.62 -21.28 -0.78
N VAL A 12 -34.42 -22.58 -0.57
CA VAL A 12 -33.07 -23.16 -0.36
C VAL A 12 -32.22 -23.05 -1.63
N ALA A 13 -32.78 -23.27 -2.82
CA ALA A 13 -32.08 -23.11 -4.09
C ALA A 13 -31.70 -21.64 -4.36
N LEU A 14 -32.57 -20.68 -4.04
CA LEU A 14 -32.30 -19.24 -4.17
C LEU A 14 -31.19 -18.76 -3.21
N LEU A 15 -31.13 -19.32 -2.00
CA LEU A 15 -30.08 -19.03 -1.02
C LEU A 15 -28.70 -19.58 -1.43
N LEU A 16 -28.65 -20.68 -2.19
CA LEU A 16 -27.40 -21.25 -2.72
C LEU A 16 -26.80 -20.46 -3.90
N PHE A 17 -27.59 -19.64 -4.60
CA PHE A 17 -27.10 -18.75 -5.67
C PHE A 17 -26.26 -17.56 -5.18
N PHE A 18 -26.36 -17.18 -3.90
CA PHE A 18 -25.60 -16.06 -3.34
C PHE A 18 -24.24 -16.46 -2.73
N VAL A 19 -23.85 -17.74 -2.76
CA VAL A 19 -22.69 -18.25 -2.01
C VAL A 19 -21.37 -18.24 -2.82
N SER A 20 -21.39 -17.98 -4.13
CA SER A 20 -20.16 -18.06 -4.94
C SER A 20 -19.61 -16.70 -5.36
N CYS A 21 -18.96 -16.01 -4.43
CA CYS A 21 -17.96 -15.02 -4.80
C CYS A 21 -16.63 -15.38 -4.16
N SER A 22 -15.96 -16.41 -4.70
CA SER A 22 -14.56 -16.66 -4.39
C SER A 22 -13.74 -15.47 -4.89
N THR A 23 -13.39 -14.55 -3.98
CA THR A 23 -12.62 -13.37 -4.37
C THR A 23 -11.22 -13.80 -4.78
N LYS A 24 -10.96 -13.85 -6.10
CA LYS A 24 -9.64 -14.15 -6.67
C LYS A 24 -8.61 -13.10 -6.23
N TYR A 25 -7.37 -13.55 -6.04
CA TYR A 25 -6.24 -12.64 -5.84
C TYR A 25 -5.75 -12.07 -7.17
N ASN A 26 -4.99 -10.99 -7.08
CA ASN A 26 -4.14 -10.46 -8.15
C ASN A 26 -4.93 -10.06 -9.41
N GLN A 27 -6.14 -9.52 -9.22
CA GLN A 27 -7.03 -9.06 -10.30
C GLN A 27 -6.69 -7.63 -10.73
N ARG A 28 -7.01 -7.29 -11.99
CA ARG A 28 -6.79 -5.95 -12.54
C ARG A 28 -8.11 -5.30 -12.95
N ASP A 29 -8.18 -3.98 -12.92
CA ASP A 29 -9.31 -3.23 -13.45
C ASP A 29 -9.23 -3.05 -14.98
N ALA A 30 -10.21 -2.37 -15.56
CA ALA A 30 -10.29 -2.12 -17.01
C ALA A 30 -9.08 -1.36 -17.56
N GLN A 31 -8.40 -0.57 -16.72
CA GLN A 31 -7.18 0.16 -17.03
C GLN A 31 -5.92 -0.69 -16.81
N LYS A 32 -6.08 -2.00 -16.56
CA LYS A 32 -5.01 -2.96 -16.25
C LYS A 32 -4.26 -2.62 -14.95
N GLN A 33 -4.80 -1.77 -14.08
CA GLN A 33 -4.21 -1.44 -12.78
C GLN A 33 -4.58 -2.49 -11.75
N ARG A 34 -3.74 -2.67 -10.72
CA ARG A 34 -4.01 -3.63 -9.64
C ARG A 34 -5.33 -3.29 -8.92
N HIS A 35 -6.19 -4.26 -8.69
CA HIS A 35 -7.51 -4.04 -8.09
C HIS A 35 -7.98 -5.24 -7.26
N GLY A 36 -8.59 -4.98 -6.09
CA GLY A 36 -9.14 -6.03 -5.23
C GLY A 36 -8.08 -6.66 -4.33
N LYS A 37 -8.31 -7.92 -3.92
CA LYS A 37 -7.38 -8.64 -3.02
C LYS A 37 -6.08 -8.94 -3.77
N TRP A 38 -4.96 -8.75 -3.09
CA TRP A 38 -3.65 -8.90 -3.69
C TRP A 38 -2.68 -9.62 -2.75
N LYS A 39 -1.80 -10.43 -3.34
CA LYS A 39 -0.75 -11.20 -2.70
C LYS A 39 0.53 -11.06 -3.52
N GLU A 40 1.61 -10.61 -2.88
CA GLU A 40 2.94 -10.40 -3.46
C GLU A 40 3.97 -11.20 -2.66
N THR A 41 4.91 -11.82 -3.34
CA THR A 41 6.15 -12.32 -2.73
C THR A 41 7.23 -11.29 -3.00
N LEU A 42 7.82 -10.76 -1.93
CA LEU A 42 8.92 -9.81 -1.96
C LEU A 42 10.21 -10.54 -1.56
N TYR A 43 11.28 -10.33 -2.30
CA TYR A 43 12.59 -10.90 -1.99
C TYR A 43 13.42 -9.85 -1.25
N THR A 44 13.79 -10.16 -0.02
CA THR A 44 14.54 -9.28 0.88
C THR A 44 15.81 -9.96 1.38
N GLY A 45 16.65 -9.23 2.12
CA GLY A 45 17.83 -9.81 2.78
C GLY A 45 17.50 -10.93 3.77
N ASP A 46 16.30 -10.91 4.37
CA ASP A 46 15.84 -11.94 5.30
C ASP A 46 15.07 -13.09 4.60
N GLY A 47 15.01 -13.08 3.27
CA GLY A 47 14.34 -14.08 2.45
C GLY A 47 13.00 -13.63 1.86
N GLU A 48 12.13 -14.60 1.60
CA GLU A 48 10.81 -14.39 0.99
C GLU A 48 9.80 -13.83 1.98
N MET A 49 9.34 -12.61 1.73
CA MET A 49 8.31 -11.94 2.50
C MET A 49 6.98 -11.94 1.72
N LEU A 50 5.93 -12.44 2.36
CA LEU A 50 4.58 -12.39 1.82
C LEU A 50 3.91 -11.07 2.20
N ALA A 51 3.53 -10.28 1.21
CA ALA A 51 2.69 -9.10 1.38
C ALA A 51 1.25 -9.38 0.92
N THR A 52 0.27 -9.13 1.78
CA THR A 52 -1.15 -9.28 1.43
C THR A 52 -1.94 -8.03 1.77
N GLY A 53 -2.89 -7.69 0.92
CA GLY A 53 -3.72 -6.53 1.13
C GLY A 53 -4.72 -6.32 0.01
N ARG A 54 -5.09 -5.06 -0.22
CA ARG A 54 -6.00 -4.68 -1.30
C ARG A 54 -5.43 -3.51 -2.09
N TYR A 55 -5.62 -3.56 -3.40
CA TYR A 55 -5.44 -2.41 -4.28
C TYR A 55 -6.79 -1.84 -4.72
N LYS A 56 -6.81 -0.55 -5.04
CA LYS A 56 -7.89 0.11 -5.78
C LYS A 56 -7.23 1.07 -6.78
N HIS A 57 -7.38 0.81 -8.07
CA HIS A 57 -6.79 1.61 -9.16
C HIS A 57 -5.27 1.75 -9.01
N GLY A 58 -4.59 0.63 -8.75
CA GLY A 58 -3.13 0.61 -8.58
C GLY A 58 -2.63 1.06 -7.20
N GLU A 59 -3.48 1.67 -6.36
CA GLU A 59 -3.08 2.19 -5.04
C GLU A 59 -3.41 1.23 -3.90
N LYS A 60 -2.47 1.06 -2.96
CA LYS A 60 -2.69 0.28 -1.73
C LYS A 60 -3.84 0.89 -0.91
N ARG A 61 -4.75 0.05 -0.43
CA ARG A 61 -5.90 0.44 0.40
C ARG A 61 -6.10 -0.47 1.59
N GLY A 62 -6.56 0.13 2.68
CA GLY A 62 -6.92 -0.61 3.89
C GLY A 62 -5.69 -1.23 4.56
N LEU A 63 -5.89 -2.40 5.18
CA LEU A 63 -4.84 -3.12 5.87
C LEU A 63 -3.99 -3.94 4.90
N TRP A 64 -2.70 -3.68 4.92
CA TRP A 64 -1.65 -4.52 4.36
C TRP A 64 -0.93 -5.24 5.50
N LYS A 65 -0.57 -6.51 5.26
CA LYS A 65 0.17 -7.36 6.18
C LYS A 65 1.41 -7.91 5.47
N TYR A 66 2.52 -7.92 6.18
CA TYR A 66 3.81 -8.40 5.71
C TYR A 66 4.31 -9.49 6.65
N SER A 67 4.69 -10.64 6.12
CA SER A 67 5.04 -11.81 6.94
C SER A 67 6.15 -12.63 6.30
N TYR A 68 7.03 -13.19 7.13
CA TYR A 68 7.96 -14.25 6.72
C TYR A 68 7.40 -15.58 7.25
N GLY A 69 7.00 -16.48 6.35
CA GLY A 69 6.20 -17.65 6.73
C GLY A 69 4.95 -17.23 7.53
N ASP A 70 4.75 -17.83 8.70
CA ASP A 70 3.62 -17.51 9.59
C ASP A 70 3.88 -16.30 10.52
N ARG A 71 5.08 -15.71 10.46
CA ARG A 71 5.48 -14.61 11.35
C ARG A 71 5.08 -13.24 10.76
N LEU A 72 4.09 -12.60 11.35
CA LEU A 72 3.73 -11.20 11.03
C LEU A 72 4.83 -10.25 11.50
N VAL A 73 5.43 -9.51 10.56
CA VAL A 73 6.52 -8.55 10.86
C VAL A 73 6.07 -7.10 10.73
N GLU A 74 5.08 -6.82 9.89
CA GLU A 74 4.58 -5.46 9.72
C GLU A 74 3.12 -5.42 9.28
N THR A 75 2.43 -4.35 9.68
CA THR A 75 1.16 -3.95 9.10
C THR A 75 1.17 -2.48 8.70
N GLU A 76 0.53 -2.18 7.58
CA GLU A 76 0.31 -0.82 7.11
C GLU A 76 -1.17 -0.60 6.86
N LYS A 77 -1.77 0.39 7.53
CA LYS A 77 -3.18 0.74 7.33
C LYS A 77 -3.30 2.03 6.53
N TYR A 78 -3.49 1.89 5.22
CA TYR A 78 -3.57 2.99 4.27
C TYR A 78 -4.91 3.74 4.36
N ARG A 79 -4.84 5.07 4.43
CA ARG A 79 -5.95 6.04 4.32
C ARG A 79 -5.50 7.21 3.46
N LYS A 80 -6.10 7.37 2.27
CA LYS A 80 -5.69 8.36 1.25
C LYS A 80 -4.20 8.21 0.92
N ASN A 81 -3.38 9.20 1.27
CA ASN A 81 -1.94 9.29 1.01
C ASN A 81 -1.10 9.02 2.27
N THR A 82 -1.70 8.56 3.36
CA THR A 82 -0.97 8.19 4.59
C THR A 82 -1.23 6.74 4.97
N ALA A 83 -0.31 6.16 5.74
CA ALA A 83 -0.50 4.85 6.34
C ALA A 83 -0.04 4.84 7.80
N VAL A 84 -0.82 4.21 8.67
CA VAL A 84 -0.33 3.88 10.02
C VAL A 84 0.46 2.58 9.93
N VAL A 85 1.73 2.63 10.32
CA VAL A 85 2.65 1.49 10.28
C VAL A 85 2.81 0.93 11.68
N LYS A 86 2.83 -0.39 11.79
CA LYS A 86 3.23 -1.12 13.00
C LYS A 86 4.15 -2.26 12.60
N SER A 87 5.35 -2.29 13.15
CA SER A 87 6.27 -3.41 13.00
C SER A 87 6.32 -4.23 14.29
N TYR A 88 6.73 -5.49 14.18
CA TYR A 88 6.66 -6.47 15.27
C TYR A 88 8.00 -7.19 15.46
N HIS A 89 8.32 -7.45 16.73
CA HIS A 89 9.41 -8.34 17.14
C HIS A 89 9.08 -9.80 16.82
N PRO A 90 10.09 -10.71 16.83
CA PRO A 90 9.84 -12.13 16.62
C PRO A 90 8.83 -12.76 17.58
N ASN A 91 8.73 -12.23 18.80
CA ASN A 91 7.75 -12.64 19.82
C ASN A 91 6.32 -12.11 19.58
N GLY A 92 6.08 -11.40 18.46
CA GLY A 92 4.79 -10.84 18.08
C GLY A 92 4.43 -9.53 18.78
N ARG A 93 5.26 -9.01 19.68
CA ARG A 93 5.04 -7.72 20.33
C ARG A 93 5.47 -6.58 19.41
N MET A 94 4.80 -5.44 19.51
CA MET A 94 5.04 -4.30 18.63
C MET A 94 6.44 -3.72 18.89
N SER A 95 7.26 -3.63 17.86
CA SER A 95 8.60 -3.04 17.91
C SER A 95 8.61 -1.57 17.52
N SER A 96 7.68 -1.15 16.66
CA SER A 96 7.54 0.24 16.26
C SER A 96 6.09 0.58 15.92
N LYS A 97 5.76 1.88 16.03
CA LYS A 97 4.51 2.44 15.51
C LYS A 97 4.72 3.87 15.08
N GLY A 98 4.23 4.19 13.89
CA GLY A 98 4.25 5.54 13.38
C GLY A 98 3.30 5.72 12.21
N GLN A 99 3.48 6.82 11.50
CA GLN A 99 2.76 7.12 10.28
C GLN A 99 3.74 7.37 9.15
N THR A 100 3.30 7.07 7.94
CA THR A 100 4.00 7.39 6.70
C THR A 100 3.10 8.20 5.80
N ARG A 101 3.71 8.93 4.89
CA ARG A 101 3.03 9.70 3.86
C ARG A 101 3.63 9.36 2.51
N THR A 102 2.78 9.35 1.49
CA THR A 102 3.17 9.18 0.10
C THR A 102 2.73 10.41 -0.68
N ASP A 103 3.68 11.16 -1.20
CA ASP A 103 3.39 12.23 -2.14
C ASP A 103 3.73 11.78 -3.56
N VAL A 104 2.91 12.23 -4.51
CA VAL A 104 3.01 11.86 -5.92
C VAL A 104 3.00 13.15 -6.73
N THR A 105 4.06 13.40 -7.47
CA THR A 105 4.17 14.44 -8.49
C THR A 105 4.08 13.81 -9.89
N ASP A 106 4.18 14.63 -10.94
CA ASP A 106 4.17 14.14 -12.32
C ASP A 106 5.36 13.22 -12.65
N THR A 107 6.48 13.38 -11.93
CA THR A 107 7.72 12.63 -12.19
C THR A 107 8.10 11.68 -11.05
N TYR A 108 7.67 11.97 -9.81
CA TYR A 108 8.13 11.24 -8.63
C TYR A 108 6.98 10.72 -7.77
N ARG A 109 7.17 9.52 -7.23
CA ARG A 109 6.40 9.01 -6.09
C ARG A 109 7.36 8.81 -4.93
N HIS A 110 7.08 9.47 -3.81
CA HIS A 110 7.94 9.37 -2.63
C HIS A 110 7.14 8.95 -1.42
N TRP A 111 7.64 7.93 -0.74
CA TRP A 111 7.10 7.44 0.53
C TRP A 111 8.11 7.73 1.62
N TYR A 112 7.64 8.25 2.76
CA TYR A 112 8.51 8.65 3.86
C TYR A 112 7.81 8.61 5.22
N ALA A 113 8.60 8.52 6.29
CA ALA A 113 8.12 8.58 7.67
C ALA A 113 7.57 9.99 7.99
N TYR A 114 6.43 10.04 8.67
CA TYR A 114 5.72 11.28 9.01
C TYR A 114 5.16 11.22 10.44
N GLY A 115 5.17 12.36 11.13
CA GLY A 115 4.65 12.48 12.49
C GLY A 115 5.47 11.72 13.53
N ILE A 116 4.83 11.44 14.66
CA ILE A 116 5.49 10.84 15.82
C ILE A 116 5.64 9.34 15.65
N TRP A 117 6.87 8.86 15.76
CA TRP A 117 7.25 7.46 15.80
C TRP A 117 7.67 7.04 17.20
N LYS A 118 7.22 5.86 17.59
CA LYS A 118 7.54 5.22 18.87
C LYS A 118 8.19 3.88 18.62
N TYR A 119 9.23 3.56 19.37
CA TYR A 119 10.01 2.34 19.28
C TYR A 119 10.04 1.64 20.63
N TYR A 120 9.92 0.32 20.62
CA TYR A 120 9.75 -0.49 21.82
C TYR A 120 10.70 -1.69 21.79
N ASP A 121 11.16 -2.09 22.96
CA ASP A 121 11.93 -3.33 23.13
C ASP A 121 11.00 -4.55 23.09
N GLU A 122 11.58 -5.75 23.21
CA GLU A 122 10.82 -7.00 23.23
C GLU A 122 9.86 -7.11 24.42
N ASN A 123 10.08 -6.29 25.46
CA ASN A 123 9.22 -6.18 26.63
C ASN A 123 8.15 -5.09 26.51
N GLY A 124 8.05 -4.43 25.35
CA GLY A 124 7.07 -3.38 25.08
C GLY A 124 7.38 -2.04 25.76
N LYS A 125 8.58 -1.87 26.32
CA LYS A 125 9.04 -0.60 26.92
C LYS A 125 9.64 0.28 25.82
N LEU A 126 9.39 1.59 25.90
CA LEU A 126 10.02 2.55 24.97
C LEU A 126 11.54 2.45 25.06
N THR A 127 12.20 2.24 23.92
CA THR A 127 13.67 2.22 23.82
C THR A 127 14.26 3.63 23.79
N GLU A 128 13.47 4.60 23.34
CA GLU A 128 13.88 5.99 23.20
C GLU A 128 12.70 6.97 23.27
N LYS A 129 13.01 8.27 23.34
CA LYS A 129 12.00 9.31 23.24
C LYS A 129 11.33 9.24 21.85
N PRO A 130 10.00 9.43 21.75
CA PRO A 130 9.32 9.45 20.47
C PRO A 130 9.98 10.45 19.51
N LYS A 131 10.22 10.03 18.27
CA LYS A 131 10.85 10.85 17.23
C LYS A 131 9.76 11.49 16.38
N ASP A 132 9.84 12.80 16.17
CA ASP A 132 8.93 13.49 15.26
C ASP A 132 9.59 13.69 13.90
N PHE A 133 9.02 13.07 12.87
CA PHE A 133 9.50 13.16 11.49
C PHE A 133 8.77 14.25 10.67
N SER A 134 7.93 15.07 11.30
CA SER A 134 7.12 16.07 10.58
C SER A 134 7.96 17.14 9.88
N GLU A 135 9.05 17.62 10.48
CA GLU A 135 9.92 18.62 9.83
C GLU A 135 10.75 18.00 8.71
N LEU A 136 11.36 16.83 8.94
CA LEU A 136 12.08 16.09 7.90
C LEU A 136 11.19 15.77 6.69
N ALA A 137 9.91 15.48 6.94
CA ALA A 137 8.91 15.27 5.91
C ALA A 137 8.65 16.53 5.06
N LYS A 138 8.60 17.72 5.68
CA LYS A 138 8.39 18.98 4.95
C LYS A 138 9.56 19.27 4.02
N GLU A 139 10.79 19.13 4.52
CA GLU A 139 12.02 19.32 3.74
C GLU A 139 12.05 18.38 2.53
N LYS A 140 11.82 17.08 2.75
CA LYS A 140 11.74 16.10 1.67
C LYS A 140 10.68 16.44 0.63
N THR A 141 9.52 16.93 1.06
CA THR A 141 8.44 17.32 0.14
C THR A 141 8.88 18.48 -0.74
N GLN A 142 9.52 19.49 -0.16
CA GLN A 142 10.03 20.64 -0.89
C GLN A 142 11.11 20.24 -1.91
N ASP A 143 12.06 19.38 -1.51
CA ASP A 143 13.11 18.88 -2.41
C ASP A 143 12.53 18.16 -3.63
N ILE A 144 11.49 17.34 -3.43
CA ILE A 144 10.83 16.60 -4.50
C ILE A 144 10.12 17.54 -5.48
N GLU A 145 9.44 18.57 -4.98
CA GLU A 145 8.79 19.57 -5.83
C GLU A 145 9.83 20.32 -6.68
N VAL A 146 10.95 20.73 -6.08
CA VAL A 146 12.05 21.39 -6.79
C VAL A 146 12.65 20.48 -7.86
N MET A 147 12.95 19.22 -7.52
CA MET A 147 13.49 18.24 -8.46
C MET A 147 12.51 17.96 -9.61
N SER A 148 11.22 17.77 -9.29
CA SER A 148 10.18 17.50 -10.29
C SER A 148 10.04 18.65 -11.29
N ASN A 149 10.01 19.88 -10.78
CA ASN A 149 9.94 21.06 -11.63
C ASN A 149 11.16 21.20 -12.54
N LYS A 150 12.37 20.99 -12.00
CA LYS A 150 13.61 21.05 -12.79
C LYS A 150 13.62 20.03 -13.93
N GLU A 151 13.28 18.77 -13.63
CA GLU A 151 13.24 17.71 -14.64
C GLU A 151 12.18 18.00 -15.72
N LEU A 152 11.02 18.51 -15.33
CA LEU A 152 9.98 18.89 -16.28
C LEU A 152 10.46 19.99 -17.25
N GLN A 153 11.19 20.98 -16.76
CA GLN A 153 11.76 22.03 -17.62
C GLN A 153 12.83 21.48 -18.57
N GLU A 154 13.71 20.60 -18.09
CA GLU A 154 14.72 19.95 -18.92
C GLU A 154 14.10 19.08 -20.01
N ASN A 155 13.05 18.32 -19.67
CA ASN A 155 12.31 17.50 -20.62
C ASN A 155 11.62 18.34 -21.70
N LYS A 156 10.97 19.46 -21.32
CA LYS A 156 10.39 20.42 -22.28
C LYS A 156 11.45 20.97 -23.24
N LYS A 157 12.62 21.35 -22.72
CA LYS A 157 13.74 21.85 -23.53
C LYS A 157 14.24 20.80 -24.52
N ARG A 158 14.41 19.55 -24.08
CA ARG A 158 14.83 18.43 -24.94
C ARG A 158 13.83 18.16 -26.07
N ILE A 159 12.53 18.17 -25.76
CA ILE A 159 11.47 17.99 -26.76
C ILE A 159 11.52 19.11 -27.80
N TYR A 160 11.61 20.38 -27.38
CA TYR A 160 11.69 21.52 -28.29
C TYR A 160 12.90 21.42 -29.24
N GLN A 161 14.06 21.03 -28.70
CA GLN A 161 15.27 20.80 -29.51
C GLN A 161 15.09 19.66 -30.51
N GLN A 162 14.44 18.56 -30.12
CA GLN A 162 14.18 17.43 -31.02
C GLN A 162 13.17 17.76 -32.12
N MET A 163 12.19 18.64 -31.85
CA MET A 163 11.23 19.08 -32.85
C MET A 163 11.87 20.02 -33.88
N ASN A 164 12.72 20.95 -33.44
CA ASN A 164 13.34 21.95 -34.31
C ASN A 164 14.65 21.48 -34.96
N GLY A 165 15.29 20.44 -34.42
CA GLY A 165 16.48 19.82 -35.02
C GLY A 165 16.18 18.82 -36.14
N LYS A 166 14.90 18.48 -36.36
CA LYS A 166 14.44 17.59 -37.43
C LYS A 166 13.91 18.34 -38.66
N THR A 167 14.03 19.67 -38.71
CA THR A 167 13.46 20.53 -39.74
C THR A 167 14.50 21.03 -40.76
N ASN A 168 15.60 20.30 -40.97
CA ASN A 168 16.58 20.54 -42.04
C ASN A 168 16.75 19.29 -42.90
#